data_AF-A0A535XX98-F1
#
_entry.id   AF-A0A535XX98-F1
#
_cell.length_a   1.000
_cell.length_b   1.000
_cell.length_c   1.000
_cell.angle_alpha   90.00
_cell.angle_beta   90.00
_cell.angle_gamma   90.00
#
_symmetry.space_group_name_H-M   'P 1'
#
loop_
_entity.id
_entity.type
_entity.pdbx_description
1 polymer ?
#
loop_
_entity_poly.entity_id
_entity_poly.type
_entity_poly.pdbx_seq_one_letter_code
_entity_poly.pdbx_strand_id
1 'polypeptide(L)'
;MSYGGAVRPSYPTRAGGAVTQQPPERRVVLYERADCHLCDEVRVLLDRVVGPSAYEHIDVDSDDALIVRYGFRVPVISLDGVDRLEAPMTESEVRSLLA
;
A
#
# COMPACT_ATOMS: atom_id res chain seq x y z
N MET A 1 -14.06 29.76 31.16
CA MET A 1 -14.05 28.35 30.70
C MET A 1 -13.60 28.36 29.25
N SER A 2 -12.31 28.12 29.01
CA SER A 2 -11.73 28.18 27.66
C SER A 2 -11.88 26.83 26.97
N TYR A 3 -12.53 26.83 25.81
CA TYR A 3 -12.81 25.65 25.02
C TYR A 3 -11.58 25.19 24.23
N GLY A 4 -11.28 23.89 24.31
CA GLY A 4 -10.84 23.04 23.20
C GLY A 4 -9.63 23.49 22.37
N GLY A 5 -8.43 23.16 22.85
CA GLY A 5 -7.26 23.08 21.97
C GLY A 5 -7.28 21.78 21.18
N ALA A 6 -7.83 21.81 19.96
CA ALA A 6 -7.68 20.71 19.01
C ALA A 6 -6.24 20.68 18.51
N VAL A 7 -5.42 19.78 19.07
CA VAL A 7 -4.12 19.42 18.49
C VAL A 7 -4.40 18.72 17.15
N ARG A 8 -4.03 19.38 16.05
CA ARG A 8 -3.98 18.75 14.72
C ARG A 8 -2.71 17.91 14.66
N PRO A 9 -2.74 16.67 14.16
CA PRO A 9 -1.51 15.93 13.88
C PRO A 9 -0.74 16.63 12.76
N SER A 10 0.54 16.90 13.00
CA SER A 10 1.47 17.44 12.02
C SER A 10 1.92 16.32 11.08
N TYR A 11 1.14 16.05 10.02
CA TYR A 11 1.62 15.21 8.93
C TYR A 11 2.49 16.06 7.99
N PRO A 12 3.71 15.60 7.65
CA PRO A 12 4.52 16.28 6.65
C PRO A 12 3.84 16.14 5.29
N THR A 13 3.54 17.28 4.66
CA THR A 13 3.11 17.33 3.25
C THR A 13 4.30 16.93 2.39
N ARG A 14 4.40 15.64 2.04
CA ARG A 14 5.41 15.19 1.08
C ARG A 14 4.83 15.24 -0.33
N ALA A 15 5.58 15.91 -1.19
CA ALA A 15 5.25 16.24 -2.56
C ALA A 15 4.74 15.03 -3.35
N GLY A 16 3.63 15.24 -4.08
CA GLY A 16 3.05 14.26 -4.99
C GLY A 16 4.05 13.83 -6.06
N GLY A 17 4.32 12.54 -6.10
CA GLY A 17 4.82 11.84 -7.28
C GLY A 17 3.60 11.30 -8.03
N ALA A 18 3.41 11.75 -9.27
CA ALA A 18 2.33 11.28 -10.13
C ALA A 18 2.48 9.76 -10.38
N VAL A 19 1.59 8.96 -9.79
CA VAL A 19 1.41 7.55 -10.14
C VAL A 19 1.05 7.50 -11.64
N THR A 20 2.00 7.02 -12.44
CA THR A 20 1.90 7.04 -13.90
C THR A 20 1.12 5.79 -14.34
N GLN A 21 -0.15 6.01 -14.71
CA GLN A 21 -1.14 4.97 -15.00
C GLN A 21 -0.93 4.25 -16.36
N GLN A 22 0.21 3.60 -16.64
CA GLN A 22 0.39 2.92 -17.93
C GLN A 22 0.87 1.46 -17.83
N PRO A 23 0.01 0.45 -18.08
CA PRO A 23 0.26 -0.94 -17.70
C PRO A 23 1.22 -1.66 -18.66
N PRO A 24 2.28 -2.30 -18.15
CA PRO A 24 2.86 -3.47 -18.79
C PRO A 24 2.22 -4.74 -18.22
N GLU A 25 2.31 -5.79 -19.03
CA GLU A 25 1.92 -7.17 -18.79
C GLU A 25 2.19 -7.61 -17.33
N ARG A 26 1.18 -8.15 -16.63
CA ARG A 26 1.21 -8.58 -15.21
C ARG A 26 1.70 -7.50 -14.25
N ARG A 27 0.86 -6.50 -14.01
CA ARG A 27 1.17 -5.41 -13.06
C ARG A 27 0.84 -5.84 -11.62
N VAL A 28 1.88 -6.02 -10.81
CA VAL A 28 1.77 -6.18 -9.36
C VAL A 28 1.77 -4.81 -8.70
N VAL A 29 0.79 -4.52 -7.85
CA VAL A 29 0.71 -3.29 -7.06
C VAL A 29 0.53 -3.64 -5.59
N LEU A 30 1.36 -3.06 -4.73
CA LEU A 30 1.19 -3.06 -3.29
C LEU A 30 0.59 -1.72 -2.86
N TYR A 31 -0.63 -1.74 -2.36
CA TYR A 31 -1.19 -0.62 -1.61
C TYR A 31 -0.77 -0.75 -0.15
N GLU A 32 -0.08 0.27 0.34
CA GLU A 32 0.46 0.31 1.69
C GLU A 32 0.25 1.68 2.33
N ARG A 33 0.61 1.80 3.59
CA ARG A 33 0.61 3.07 4.31
C ARG A 33 1.91 3.23 5.09
N ALA A 34 2.28 4.47 5.37
CA ALA A 34 3.38 4.75 6.27
C ALA A 34 3.15 4.16 7.67
N ASP A 35 4.24 3.75 8.33
CA ASP A 35 4.24 3.24 9.72
C ASP A 35 3.45 1.94 9.94
N CYS A 36 3.41 1.03 8.95
CA CYS A 36 2.81 -0.30 9.11
C CYS A 36 3.86 -1.41 9.04
N HIS A 37 4.15 -2.04 10.19
CA HIS A 37 5.12 -3.15 10.28
C HIS A 37 4.77 -4.32 9.34
N LEU A 38 3.48 -4.63 9.20
CA LEU A 38 3.01 -5.68 8.29
C LEU A 38 3.26 -5.33 6.82
N CYS A 39 3.20 -4.04 6.44
CA CYS A 39 3.52 -3.61 5.07
C CYS A 39 5.02 -3.79 4.78
N ASP A 40 5.91 -3.52 5.75
CA ASP A 40 7.34 -3.77 5.60
C ASP A 40 7.64 -5.25 5.35
N GLU A 41 6.97 -6.16 6.05
CA GLU A 41 7.12 -7.61 5.83
C GLU A 41 6.70 -8.01 4.40
N VAL A 42 5.55 -7.52 3.94
CA VAL A 42 5.04 -7.79 2.58
C VAL A 42 5.97 -7.20 1.50
N ARG A 43 6.51 -6.00 1.72
CA ARG A 43 7.50 -5.38 0.83
C ARG A 43 8.77 -6.20 0.71
N VAL A 44 9.35 -6.63 1.83
CA VAL A 44 10.54 -7.50 1.83
C VAL A 44 10.27 -8.82 1.11
N LEU A 45 9.05 -9.34 1.22
CA LEU A 45 8.65 -10.56 0.53
C LEU A 45 8.50 -10.36 -0.98
N LEU A 46 7.82 -9.29 -1.42
CA LEU A 46 7.70 -8.95 -2.83
C LEU A 46 9.07 -8.69 -3.47
N ASP A 47 9.95 -7.97 -2.77
CA ASP A 47 11.34 -7.76 -3.17
C ASP A 47 12.11 -9.08 -3.39
N ARG A 48 11.81 -10.11 -2.61
CA ARG A 48 12.43 -11.44 -2.74
C ARG A 48 11.82 -12.29 -3.85
N VAL A 49 10.51 -12.20 -4.06
CA VAL A 49 9.77 -13.10 -4.96
C VAL A 49 9.80 -12.60 -6.39
N VAL A 50 9.44 -11.34 -6.61
CA VAL A 50 9.36 -10.74 -7.96
C VAL A 50 10.50 -9.76 -8.23
N GLY A 51 11.12 -9.22 -7.19
CA GLY A 51 12.16 -8.21 -7.29
C GLY A 51 11.64 -6.78 -7.10
N PRO A 52 12.45 -5.86 -6.57
CA PRO A 52 12.03 -4.50 -6.21
C PRO A 52 11.59 -3.63 -7.39
N SER A 53 11.90 -4.03 -8.62
CA SER A 53 11.50 -3.34 -9.86
C SER A 53 10.32 -3.99 -10.58
N ALA A 54 9.78 -5.09 -10.05
CA ALA A 54 8.72 -5.88 -10.69
C ALA A 54 7.32 -5.57 -10.15
N TYR A 55 7.19 -4.66 -9.20
CA TYR A 55 5.93 -4.23 -8.63
C TYR A 55 5.94 -2.74 -8.27
N GLU A 56 4.76 -2.14 -8.18
CA GLU A 56 4.57 -0.74 -7.83
C GLU A 56 4.06 -0.61 -6.40
N HIS A 57 4.51 0.43 -5.69
CA HIS A 57 4.04 0.78 -4.37
C HIS A 57 3.16 2.03 -4.45
N ILE A 58 1.97 1.95 -3.88
CA ILE A 58 1.05 3.08 -3.79
C ILE A 58 0.72 3.34 -2.33
N ASP A 59 1.08 4.53 -1.85
CA ASP A 59 0.70 5.01 -0.53
C ASP A 59 -0.79 5.39 -0.54
N VAL A 60 -1.60 4.69 0.26
CA VAL A 60 -3.04 4.98 0.34
C VAL A 60 -3.32 6.31 1.00
N ASP A 61 -2.41 6.85 1.82
CA ASP A 61 -2.56 8.15 2.48
C ASP A 61 -2.27 9.31 1.50
N SER A 62 -1.91 9.03 0.24
CA SER A 62 -1.68 10.04 -0.81
C SER A 62 -2.95 10.56 -1.50
N ASP A 63 -4.07 9.85 -1.41
CA ASP A 63 -5.34 10.19 -2.06
C ASP A 63 -6.53 9.78 -1.17
N ASP A 64 -7.45 10.72 -0.90
CA ASP A 64 -8.65 10.48 -0.10
C ASP A 64 -9.49 9.30 -0.62
N ALA A 65 -9.53 9.08 -1.93
CA ALA A 65 -10.23 7.94 -2.53
C ALA A 65 -9.59 6.60 -2.17
N LEU A 66 -8.25 6.56 -2.09
CA LEU A 66 -7.51 5.37 -1.66
C LEU A 66 -7.65 5.13 -0.16
N ILE A 67 -7.65 6.19 0.66
CA ILE A 67 -7.93 6.09 2.10
C ILE A 67 -9.29 5.45 2.34
N VAL A 68 -10.34 5.92 1.66
CA VAL A 68 -11.70 5.37 1.80
C VAL A 68 -11.75 3.91 1.35
N ARG A 69 -11.03 3.56 0.27
CA ARG A 69 -11.07 2.22 -0.32
C ARG A 69 -10.22 1.19 0.42
N TYR A 70 -9.05 1.59 0.91
CA TYR A 70 -7.99 0.70 1.38
C TYR A 70 -7.45 1.03 2.79
N GLY A 71 -7.80 2.17 3.38
CA GLY A 71 -7.18 2.64 4.64
C GLY A 71 -7.25 1.67 5.82
N PHE A 72 -8.27 0.80 5.87
CA PHE A 72 -8.40 -0.27 6.87
C PHE A 72 -8.07 -1.69 6.34
N ARG A 73 -7.75 -1.80 5.05
CA ARG A 73 -7.52 -3.07 4.33
C ARG A 73 -6.04 -3.28 3.99
N VAL A 74 -5.22 -2.22 4.07
CA VAL A 74 -3.78 -2.31 3.83
C VAL A 74 -3.09 -3.28 4.82
N PRO A 75 -2.07 -4.03 4.37
CA PRO A 75 -1.55 -4.11 2.99
C PRO A 75 -2.54 -4.79 2.03
N VAL A 76 -2.63 -4.28 0.79
CA VAL A 76 -3.41 -4.93 -0.30
C VAL A 76 -2.52 -5.18 -1.51
N ILE A 77 -2.51 -6.42 -1.99
CA ILE A 77 -1.80 -6.82 -3.21
C ILE A 77 -2.82 -6.91 -4.35
N SER A 78 -2.61 -6.09 -5.37
CA SER A 78 -3.40 -6.10 -6.60
C SER A 78 -2.59 -6.67 -7.74
N LEU A 79 -3.18 -7.60 -8.48
CA LEU A 79 -2.61 -8.18 -9.69
C LEU A 79 -3.51 -7.83 -10.87
N ASP A 80 -2.97 -7.15 -11.87
CA ASP A 80 -3.68 -6.72 -13.07
C ASP A 80 -4.93 -5.87 -12.75
N GLY A 81 -4.82 -5.02 -11.72
CA GLY A 81 -5.89 -4.15 -11.26
C GLY A 81 -7.00 -4.84 -10.45
N VAL A 82 -6.81 -6.11 -10.10
CA VAL A 82 -7.72 -6.88 -9.26
C VAL A 82 -7.08 -7.12 -7.90
N ASP A 83 -7.72 -6.67 -6.83
CA ASP A 83 -7.32 -6.94 -5.45
C ASP A 83 -7.36 -8.47 -5.20
N ARG A 84 -6.22 -9.07 -4.87
CA ARG A 84 -6.09 -10.52 -4.67
C ARG A 84 -5.89 -10.92 -3.22
N LEU A 85 -5.17 -10.09 -2.47
CA LEU A 85 -4.86 -10.32 -1.06
C LEU A 85 -5.03 -9.01 -0.30
N GLU A 86 -5.59 -9.10 0.91
CA GLU A 86 -5.76 -7.99 1.85
C GLU A 86 -5.51 -8.45 3.29
N ALA A 87 -5.35 -7.52 4.22
CA ALA A 87 -5.11 -7.86 5.62
C ALA A 87 -6.33 -8.53 6.30
N PRO A 88 -6.12 -9.46 7.24
CA PRO A 88 -4.85 -10.07 7.66
C PRO A 88 -4.38 -11.14 6.67
N MET A 89 -3.09 -11.11 6.30
CA MET A 89 -2.45 -12.09 5.41
C MET A 89 -1.14 -12.60 6.01
N THR A 90 -0.74 -13.80 5.61
CA THR A 90 0.50 -14.47 6.00
C THR A 90 1.51 -14.49 4.85
N GLU A 91 2.80 -14.64 5.17
CA GLU A 91 3.86 -14.80 4.16
C GLU A 91 3.54 -15.93 3.16
N SER A 92 2.95 -17.03 3.65
CA SER A 92 2.62 -18.19 2.81
C SER A 92 1.55 -17.88 1.77
N GLU A 93 0.54 -17.08 2.12
CA GLU A 93 -0.52 -16.67 1.18
C GLU A 93 0.03 -15.76 0.09
N VAL A 94 0.88 -14.79 0.46
CA VAL A 94 1.54 -13.91 -0.52
C VAL A 94 2.45 -14.71 -1.44
N ARG A 95 3.23 -15.67 -0.90
CA ARG A 95 4.08 -16.53 -1.73
C ARG A 95 3.25 -17.40 -2.67
N SER A 96 2.13 -17.95 -2.21
CA SER A 96 1.23 -18.77 -3.04
C SER A 96 0.55 -17.97 -4.15
N LEU A 97 0.31 -16.68 -3.94
CA LEU A 97 -0.30 -15.80 -4.94
C LEU A 97 0.67 -15.48 -6.09
N LEU A 98 1.97 -15.49 -5.83
CA LEU A 98 3.03 -15.03 -6.74
C LEU A 98 3.91 -16.17 -7.29
N ALA A 99 3.71 -17.40 -6.80
CA ALA A 99 4.34 -18.62 -7.32
C ALA A 99 3.77 -19.03 -8.67
#